data_AF-A0A1V5JTS9-F1
#
_entry.id   AF-A0A1V5JTS9-F1
#
_cell.length_a   1.000
_cell.length_b   1.000
_cell.length_c   1.000
_cell.angle_alpha   90.00
_cell.angle_beta   90.00
_cell.angle_gamma   90.00
#
_symmetry.space_group_name_H-M   'P 1'
#
loop_
_entity.id
_entity.type
_entity.pdbx_description
1 polymer ?
#
loop_
_entity_poly.entity_id
_entity_poly.type
_entity_poly.pdbx_seq_one_letter_code
_entity_poly.pdbx_strand_id
1 'polypeptide(L)'
;MFIEAHRISPFKARGADVDVVLDVMIHDIDIILALVKAPIASIEAVGVPVLTSGVDITNARLRFETGCIANITASRISADVMRKIRIFQPDSYISIDCAKNTVECYTLDGDKQIGHEHFEMYAADALQAEIAAFVECVRLSLRPEADGQAGMEAVKVAHRIKDQMILPELG
;
A
#
# COMPACT_ATOMS: atom_id res chain seq x y z
N MET A 1 -11.32 11.44 3.81
CA MET A 1 -10.55 10.21 4.10
C MET A 1 -9.10 10.44 3.74
N PHE A 2 -8.18 10.04 4.60
CA PHE A 2 -6.75 10.08 4.34
C PHE A 2 -6.18 8.68 4.60
N ILE A 3 -5.31 8.20 3.72
CA ILE A 3 -4.66 6.89 3.84
C ILE A 3 -3.15 7.09 3.89
N GLU A 4 -2.49 6.38 4.78
CA GLU A 4 -1.05 6.41 4.92
C GLU A 4 -0.49 4.98 4.93
N ALA A 5 0.32 4.63 3.94
CA ALA A 5 0.90 3.31 3.77
C ALA A 5 2.42 3.37 3.87
N HIS A 6 3.00 2.46 4.65
CA HIS A 6 4.44 2.32 4.84
C HIS A 6 4.85 0.89 4.56
N ARG A 7 5.74 0.70 3.58
CA ARG A 7 6.36 -0.58 3.29
C ARG A 7 7.87 -0.43 3.21
N ILE A 8 8.48 -0.68 4.35
CA ILE A 8 9.88 -0.39 4.61
C ILE A 8 10.56 -1.68 5.06
N SER A 9 11.74 -1.96 4.52
CA SER A 9 12.51 -3.15 4.88
C SER A 9 14.01 -2.84 4.96
N PRO A 10 14.78 -3.61 5.74
CA PRO A 10 16.23 -3.50 5.75
C PRO A 10 16.87 -3.82 4.41
N PHE A 11 18.01 -3.20 4.16
CA PHE A 11 18.78 -3.43 2.94
C PHE A 11 19.29 -4.87 2.89
N LYS A 12 19.07 -5.53 1.75
CA LYS A 12 19.59 -6.87 1.45
C LYS A 12 20.34 -6.81 0.13
N ALA A 13 21.57 -7.32 0.08
CA ALA A 13 22.41 -7.29 -1.12
C ALA A 13 21.76 -7.98 -2.34
N ARG A 14 20.89 -8.98 -2.14
CA ARG A 14 20.12 -9.63 -3.21
C ARG A 14 18.93 -8.81 -3.73
N GLY A 15 18.66 -7.63 -3.17
CA GLY A 15 17.57 -6.74 -3.54
C GLY A 15 18.04 -5.38 -4.08
N ALA A 16 19.29 -5.27 -4.50
CA ALA A 16 19.82 -4.03 -5.09
C ALA A 16 19.24 -3.74 -6.49
N ASP A 17 18.79 -4.78 -7.20
CA ASP A 17 18.30 -4.68 -8.59
C ASP A 17 16.76 -4.58 -8.72
N VAL A 18 16.01 -4.61 -7.61
CA VAL A 18 14.54 -4.44 -7.64
C VAL A 18 14.14 -2.97 -7.67
N ASP A 19 13.03 -2.67 -8.33
CA ASP A 19 12.46 -1.35 -8.45
C ASP A 19 11.53 -1.09 -7.25
N VAL A 20 11.85 -0.10 -6.40
CA VAL A 20 11.10 0.14 -5.17
C VAL A 20 9.63 0.50 -5.46
N VAL A 21 9.28 1.05 -6.62
CA VAL A 21 7.87 1.31 -6.95
C VAL A 21 7.19 0.01 -7.41
N LEU A 22 7.79 -0.71 -8.37
CA LEU A 22 7.15 -1.86 -9.00
C LEU A 22 7.19 -3.14 -8.16
N ASP A 23 8.18 -3.31 -7.29
CA ASP A 23 8.37 -4.53 -6.49
C ASP A 23 7.98 -4.34 -5.02
N VAL A 24 7.93 -3.10 -4.54
CA VAL A 24 7.61 -2.80 -3.13
C VAL A 24 6.29 -2.02 -3.04
N MET A 25 6.23 -0.83 -3.61
CA MET A 25 5.06 0.07 -3.50
C MET A 25 3.78 -0.50 -4.14
N ILE A 26 3.90 -1.33 -5.18
CA ILE A 26 2.77 -1.81 -6.00
C ILE A 26 1.65 -2.47 -5.18
N HIS A 27 2.01 -3.19 -4.11
CA HIS A 27 1.03 -3.84 -3.24
C HIS A 27 0.16 -2.83 -2.50
N ASP A 28 0.76 -1.73 -2.04
CA ASP A 28 0.03 -0.69 -1.34
C ASP A 28 -0.82 0.12 -2.31
N ILE A 29 -0.33 0.35 -3.55
CA ILE A 29 -1.11 0.95 -4.64
C ILE A 29 -2.37 0.11 -4.90
N ASP A 30 -2.23 -1.21 -5.08
CA ASP A 30 -3.33 -2.12 -5.37
C ASP A 30 -4.39 -2.08 -4.25
N ILE A 31 -3.97 -2.22 -2.98
CA ILE A 31 -4.86 -2.12 -1.82
C ILE A 31 -5.58 -0.77 -1.79
N ILE A 32 -4.88 0.34 -2.02
CA ILE A 32 -5.48 1.68 -2.01
C ILE A 32 -6.50 1.84 -3.14
N LEU A 33 -6.20 1.36 -4.35
CA LEU A 33 -7.15 1.40 -5.47
C LEU A 33 -8.42 0.58 -5.16
N ALA A 34 -8.25 -0.60 -4.57
CA ALA A 34 -9.35 -1.46 -4.16
C ALA A 34 -10.19 -0.85 -3.02
N LEU A 35 -9.59 -0.07 -2.11
CA LEU A 35 -10.29 0.61 -1.02
C LEU A 35 -11.03 1.88 -1.48
N VAL A 36 -10.37 2.73 -2.26
CA VAL A 36 -10.91 4.06 -2.62
C VAL A 36 -11.92 3.98 -3.77
N LYS A 37 -11.71 3.06 -4.73
CA LYS A 37 -12.59 2.81 -5.89
C LYS A 37 -12.99 4.10 -6.65
N ALA A 38 -12.03 5.02 -6.82
CA ALA A 38 -12.23 6.27 -7.53
C ALA A 38 -11.02 6.60 -8.42
N PRO A 39 -11.19 7.46 -9.45
CA PRO A 39 -10.07 7.91 -10.27
C PRO A 39 -9.07 8.78 -9.49
N ILE A 40 -7.80 8.70 -9.91
CA ILE A 40 -6.71 9.54 -9.39
C ILE A 40 -6.68 10.84 -10.18
N ALA A 41 -6.95 11.95 -9.49
CA ALA A 41 -6.88 13.31 -10.00
C ALA A 41 -5.45 13.83 -10.16
N SER A 42 -4.53 13.51 -9.26
CA SER A 42 -3.11 13.88 -9.39
C SER A 42 -2.17 12.97 -8.61
N ILE A 43 -0.90 12.97 -9.03
CA ILE A 43 0.20 12.24 -8.39
C ILE A 43 1.34 13.22 -8.15
N GLU A 44 1.91 13.19 -6.94
CA GLU A 44 3.16 13.86 -6.59
C GLU A 44 4.09 12.78 -6.06
N ALA A 45 5.32 12.66 -6.58
CA ALA A 45 6.23 11.61 -6.15
C ALA A 45 7.66 12.12 -6.03
N VAL A 46 8.36 11.62 -5.03
CA VAL A 46 9.79 11.84 -4.80
C VAL A 46 10.49 10.50 -4.61
N GLY A 47 11.68 10.37 -5.17
CA GLY A 47 12.54 9.20 -4.99
C GLY A 47 13.96 9.62 -4.66
N VAL A 48 14.64 8.86 -3.82
CA VAL A 48 16.00 9.16 -3.40
C VAL A 48 16.87 7.90 -3.54
N PRO A 49 17.95 7.95 -4.36
CA PRO A 49 19.00 6.94 -4.32
C PRO A 49 19.91 7.20 -3.11
N VAL A 50 20.20 6.18 -2.30
CA VAL A 50 20.96 6.35 -1.04
C VAL A 50 22.16 5.42 -0.98
N LEU A 51 21.97 4.12 -1.22
CA LEU A 51 23.03 3.11 -1.22
C LEU A 51 23.33 2.57 -2.62
N THR A 52 22.41 2.74 -3.56
CA THR A 52 22.54 2.26 -4.94
C THR A 52 22.40 3.43 -5.93
N SER A 53 22.63 3.16 -7.22
CA SER A 53 22.32 4.11 -8.29
C SER A 53 20.82 4.24 -8.57
N GLY A 54 20.01 3.30 -8.09
CA GLY A 54 18.55 3.31 -8.23
C GLY A 54 17.88 3.93 -7.00
N VAL A 55 16.58 4.23 -7.14
CA VAL A 55 15.77 4.75 -6.03
C VAL A 55 15.70 3.71 -4.91
N ASP A 56 16.13 4.08 -3.71
CA ASP A 56 16.12 3.21 -2.54
C ASP A 56 14.93 3.48 -1.60
N ILE A 57 14.46 4.73 -1.59
CA ILE A 57 13.26 5.17 -0.89
C ILE A 57 12.46 6.08 -1.81
N THR A 58 11.14 5.92 -1.79
CA THR A 58 10.21 6.81 -2.49
C THR A 58 9.00 7.11 -1.64
N ASN A 59 8.49 8.33 -1.78
CA ASN A 59 7.20 8.74 -1.27
C ASN A 59 6.33 9.19 -2.44
N ALA A 60 5.09 8.71 -2.48
CA ALA A 60 4.10 9.09 -3.48
C ALA A 60 2.81 9.55 -2.79
N ARG A 61 2.26 10.66 -3.25
CA ARG A 61 1.00 11.24 -2.82
C ARG A 61 -0.01 11.19 -3.95
N LEU A 62 -1.03 10.37 -3.79
CA LEU A 62 -2.13 10.19 -4.73
C LEU A 62 -3.33 11.00 -4.25
N ARG A 63 -3.83 11.92 -5.08
CA ARG A 63 -5.09 12.64 -4.83
C ARG A 63 -6.17 12.04 -5.71
N PHE A 64 -7.26 11.58 -5.12
CA PHE A 64 -8.42 11.04 -5.81
C PHE A 64 -9.46 12.12 -6.08
N GLU A 65 -10.31 11.91 -7.08
CA GLU A 65 -11.42 12.83 -7.41
C GLU A 65 -12.44 12.97 -6.28
N THR A 66 -12.54 11.97 -5.40
CA THR A 66 -13.37 12.00 -4.18
C THR A 66 -12.84 12.95 -3.09
N GLY A 67 -11.65 13.52 -3.29
CA GLY A 67 -10.92 14.26 -2.27
C GLY A 67 -10.15 13.36 -1.29
N CYS A 68 -10.20 12.04 -1.45
CA CYS A 68 -9.32 11.13 -0.72
C CYS A 68 -7.86 11.39 -1.11
N ILE A 69 -6.97 11.38 -0.11
CA ILE A 69 -5.53 11.48 -0.32
C ILE A 69 -4.89 10.22 0.25
N ALA A 70 -4.00 9.60 -0.53
CA ALA A 70 -3.19 8.48 -0.07
C ALA A 70 -1.70 8.84 -0.16
N ASN A 71 -0.99 8.75 0.96
CA ASN A 71 0.46 8.91 1.05
C ASN A 71 1.10 7.53 1.22
N ILE A 72 2.00 7.18 0.31
CA ILE A 72 2.63 5.87 0.25
C ILE A 72 4.14 6.06 0.36
N THR A 73 4.76 5.43 1.34
CA THR A 73 6.22 5.39 1.50
C THR A 73 6.70 3.96 1.31
N ALA A 74 7.53 3.75 0.29
CA ALA A 74 8.20 2.47 0.07
C ALA A 74 9.71 2.65 0.20
N SER A 75 10.36 1.75 0.92
CA SER A 75 11.81 1.80 1.14
C SER A 75 12.40 0.42 1.28
N ARG A 76 13.57 0.22 0.69
CA ARG A 76 14.43 -0.96 0.92
C ARG A 76 15.62 -0.66 1.83
N ILE A 77 15.65 0.52 2.44
CA ILE A 77 16.70 0.95 3.36
C ILE A 77 16.09 1.39 4.69
N SER A 78 16.26 0.56 5.73
CA SER A 78 15.81 0.87 7.09
C SER A 78 16.51 -0.02 8.10
N ALA A 79 16.55 0.41 9.36
CA ALA A 79 16.96 -0.44 10.48
C ALA A 79 15.91 -1.52 10.77
N ASP A 80 14.63 -1.11 10.79
CA ASP A 80 13.50 -1.96 11.16
C ASP A 80 12.58 -2.22 9.96
N VAL A 81 11.86 -3.34 10.01
CA VAL A 81 10.77 -3.66 9.07
C VAL A 81 9.50 -2.92 9.51
N MET A 82 8.84 -2.23 8.58
CA MET A 82 7.52 -1.64 8.79
C MET A 82 6.61 -1.97 7.61
N ARG A 83 5.47 -2.58 7.89
CA ARG A 83 4.42 -2.87 6.89
C ARG A 83 3.09 -2.45 7.50
N LYS A 84 2.71 -1.20 7.28
CA LYS A 84 1.58 -0.59 7.99
C LYS A 84 0.71 0.24 7.07
N ILE A 85 -0.61 0.06 7.15
CA ILE A 85 -1.59 0.89 6.48
C ILE A 85 -2.47 1.54 7.54
N ARG A 86 -2.62 2.86 7.46
CA ARG A 86 -3.44 3.66 8.36
C ARG A 86 -4.52 4.38 7.56
N ILE A 87 -5.75 4.34 8.03
CA ILE A 87 -6.90 4.96 7.39
C ILE A 87 -7.53 5.91 8.41
N PHE A 88 -7.69 7.16 7.99
CA PHE A 88 -8.24 8.23 8.81
C PHE A 88 -9.55 8.72 8.20
N GLN A 89 -10.62 8.60 8.96
CA GLN A 89 -11.99 9.00 8.62
C GLN A 89 -12.53 9.97 9.68
N PRO A 90 -13.64 10.69 9.43
CA PRO A 90 -14.19 11.65 10.39
C PRO A 90 -14.52 11.07 11.77
N ASP A 91 -14.90 9.79 11.80
CA ASP A 91 -15.42 9.05 12.95
C ASP A 91 -14.63 7.77 13.23
N SER A 92 -13.54 7.51 12.51
CA SER A 92 -12.73 6.31 12.72
C SER A 92 -11.25 6.47 12.37
N TYR A 93 -10.42 5.67 13.05
CA TYR A 93 -9.02 5.46 12.74
C TYR A 93 -8.72 3.97 12.75
N ILE A 94 -8.24 3.47 11.62
CA ILE A 94 -7.91 2.05 11.43
C ILE A 94 -6.42 1.94 11.17
N SER A 95 -5.73 1.06 11.90
CA SER A 95 -4.30 0.82 11.80
C SER A 95 -4.04 -0.67 11.62
N ILE A 96 -3.61 -1.05 10.42
CA ILE A 96 -3.30 -2.42 10.02
C ILE A 96 -1.78 -2.60 10.02
N ASP A 97 -1.26 -3.47 10.87
CA ASP A 97 0.15 -3.89 10.88
C ASP A 97 0.26 -5.27 10.21
N CYS A 98 0.62 -5.28 8.93
CA CYS A 98 0.77 -6.51 8.14
C CYS A 98 2.03 -7.31 8.50
N ALA A 99 2.98 -6.73 9.24
CA ALA A 99 4.13 -7.47 9.74
C ALA A 99 3.78 -8.25 11.01
N LYS A 100 2.90 -7.69 11.85
CA LYS A 100 2.43 -8.31 13.10
C LYS A 100 1.10 -9.05 12.97
N ASN A 101 0.44 -8.96 11.81
CA ASN A 101 -0.90 -9.49 11.59
C ASN A 101 -1.94 -8.94 12.58
N THR A 102 -1.88 -7.64 12.89
CA THR A 102 -2.85 -7.01 13.81
C THR A 102 -3.58 -5.85 13.16
N VAL A 103 -4.81 -5.61 13.63
CA VAL A 103 -5.63 -4.45 13.26
C VAL A 103 -6.11 -3.78 14.53
N GLU A 104 -5.89 -2.48 14.62
CA GLU A 104 -6.45 -1.62 15.65
C GLU A 104 -7.51 -0.73 15.01
N CYS A 105 -8.73 -0.74 15.54
CA CYS A 105 -9.82 0.12 15.11
C CYS A 105 -10.26 1.01 16.27
N TYR A 106 -10.26 2.32 16.04
CA TYR A 106 -10.78 3.30 16.96
C TYR A 106 -11.97 3.99 16.29
N THR A 107 -13.09 4.09 16.98
CA THR A 107 -14.31 4.72 16.47
C THR A 107 -14.78 5.80 17.43
N LEU A 108 -15.41 6.84 16.90
CA LEU A 108 -16.03 7.91 17.68
C LEU A 108 -17.54 7.81 17.53
N ASP A 109 -18.26 7.60 18.63
CA ASP A 109 -19.72 7.57 18.62
C ASP A 109 -20.34 8.98 18.65
N GLY A 110 -21.67 9.05 18.60
CA GLY A 110 -22.42 10.31 18.61
C GLY A 110 -22.24 11.14 19.90
N ASP A 111 -21.85 10.50 21.01
CA ASP A 111 -21.58 11.13 22.30
C ASP A 111 -20.09 11.46 22.49
N LYS A 112 -19.29 11.34 21.42
CA LYS A 112 -17.83 11.54 21.39
C LYS A 112 -17.05 10.60 22.31
N GLN A 113 -17.59 9.41 22.57
CA GLN A 113 -16.83 8.36 23.25
C GLN A 113 -16.00 7.57 22.24
N ILE A 114 -14.79 7.19 22.65
CA ILE A 114 -13.88 6.42 21.80
C ILE A 114 -14.10 4.94 22.07
N GLY A 115 -14.58 4.22 21.06
CA GLY A 115 -14.53 2.77 20.98
C GLY A 115 -13.14 2.31 20.55
N HIS A 116 -12.71 1.14 21.04
CA HIS A 116 -11.44 0.52 20.65
C HIS A 116 -11.64 -0.99 20.47
N GLU A 117 -11.30 -1.48 19.29
CA GLU A 117 -11.33 -2.90 18.93
C GLU A 117 -9.96 -3.32 18.41
N HIS A 118 -9.48 -4.45 18.91
CA HIS A 118 -8.24 -5.10 18.48
C HIS A 118 -8.58 -6.43 17.81
N PHE A 119 -8.01 -6.65 16.63
CA PHE A 119 -8.15 -7.89 15.89
C PHE A 119 -6.78 -8.49 15.59
N GLU A 120 -6.65 -9.79 15.81
CA GLU A 120 -5.57 -10.59 15.23
C GLU A 120 -6.05 -11.13 13.89
N MET A 121 -5.30 -10.87 12.82
CA MET A 121 -5.54 -11.48 11.52
C MET A 121 -5.13 -12.94 11.62
N TYR A 122 -6.04 -13.85 11.25
CA TYR A 122 -5.74 -15.26 11.17
C TYR A 122 -4.51 -15.46 10.29
N ALA A 123 -3.47 -16.09 10.86
CA ALA A 123 -2.28 -16.50 10.13
C ALA A 123 -2.60 -17.69 9.21
N ALA A 124 -3.51 -17.48 8.25
CA ALA A 124 -3.65 -18.37 7.13
C ALA A 124 -2.47 -18.16 6.19
N ASP A 125 -2.03 -19.23 5.53
CA ASP A 125 -1.08 -19.12 4.43
C ASP A 125 -1.75 -18.32 3.30
N ALA A 126 -1.32 -17.07 3.12
CA ALA A 126 -1.90 -16.15 2.15
C ALA A 126 -1.79 -16.68 0.71
N LEU A 127 -0.69 -17.38 0.39
CA LEU A 127 -0.50 -17.98 -0.93
C LEU A 127 -1.44 -19.18 -1.12
N GLN A 128 -1.61 -20.00 -0.08
CA GLN A 128 -2.59 -21.09 -0.13
C GLN A 128 -4.01 -20.54 -0.31
N ALA A 129 -4.38 -19.48 0.41
CA ALA A 129 -5.68 -18.84 0.30
C ALA A 129 -5.92 -18.25 -1.10
N GLU A 130 -4.93 -17.56 -1.66
CA GLU A 130 -4.97 -17.03 -3.03
C GLU A 130 -5.17 -18.13 -4.07
N ILE A 131 -4.39 -19.22 -4.01
CA ILE A 131 -4.51 -20.35 -4.93
C ILE A 131 -5.88 -21.02 -4.79
N ALA A 132 -6.37 -21.21 -3.56
CA ALA A 132 -7.69 -21.79 -3.31
C ALA A 132 -8.80 -20.94 -3.93
N ALA A 133 -8.75 -19.61 -3.71
CA ALA A 133 -9.70 -18.67 -4.28
C ALA A 133 -9.66 -18.67 -5.82
N PHE A 134 -8.46 -18.73 -6.42
CA PHE A 134 -8.31 -18.85 -7.87
C PHE A 134 -8.96 -20.14 -8.42
N VAL A 135 -8.66 -21.29 -7.81
CA VAL A 135 -9.24 -22.58 -8.22
C VAL A 135 -10.76 -22.57 -8.09
N GLU A 136 -11.30 -21.98 -7.01
CA GLU A 136 -12.73 -21.82 -6.83
C GLU A 136 -13.36 -20.94 -7.91
N CYS A 137 -12.74 -19.79 -8.24
CA CYS A 137 -13.20 -18.92 -9.31
C CYS A 137 -13.27 -19.66 -10.65
N VAL A 138 -12.25 -20.46 -10.97
CA VAL A 138 -12.24 -21.29 -12.20
C VAL A 138 -13.36 -22.33 -12.17
N ARG A 139 -13.55 -23.03 -11.06
CA ARG A 139 -14.58 -24.08 -10.92
C ARG A 139 -16.01 -23.54 -11.01
N LEU A 140 -16.23 -22.38 -10.40
CA LEU A 140 -17.56 -21.76 -10.27
C LEU A 140 -17.82 -20.67 -11.31
N SER A 141 -16.86 -20.40 -12.20
CA SER A 141 -16.93 -19.29 -13.17
C SER A 141 -17.20 -17.94 -12.50
N LEU A 142 -16.56 -17.71 -11.35
CA LEU A 142 -16.63 -16.45 -10.62
C LEU A 142 -15.52 -15.49 -11.09
N ARG A 143 -15.72 -14.20 -10.80
CA ARG A 143 -14.68 -13.18 -11.00
C ARG A 143 -13.81 -13.10 -9.75
N PRO A 144 -12.48 -13.25 -9.85
CA PRO A 144 -11.60 -13.07 -8.70
C PRO A 144 -11.61 -11.61 -8.23
N GLU A 145 -11.36 -11.40 -6.94
CA GLU A 145 -11.29 -10.05 -6.36
C GLU A 145 -10.12 -9.23 -6.95
N ALA A 146 -8.95 -9.87 -7.09
CA ALA A 146 -7.78 -9.33 -7.77
C ALA A 146 -7.71 -9.93 -9.19
N ASP A 147 -8.42 -9.33 -10.14
CA ASP A 147 -8.39 -9.75 -11.54
C ASP A 147 -7.29 -9.03 -12.35
N GLY A 148 -7.16 -9.41 -13.63
CA GLY A 148 -6.16 -8.80 -14.52
C GLY A 148 -6.38 -7.30 -14.75
N GLN A 149 -7.61 -6.79 -14.63
CA GLN A 149 -7.88 -5.37 -14.75
C GLN A 149 -7.39 -4.61 -13.52
N ALA A 150 -7.65 -5.13 -12.31
CA ALA A 150 -7.14 -4.57 -11.07
C ALA A 150 -5.61 -4.52 -11.09
N GLY A 151 -4.95 -5.63 -11.44
CA GLY A 151 -3.49 -5.68 -11.56
C GLY A 151 -2.94 -4.71 -12.60
N MET A 152 -3.59 -4.58 -13.76
CA MET A 152 -3.20 -3.61 -14.79
C MET A 152 -3.33 -2.17 -14.31
N GLU A 153 -4.39 -1.81 -13.57
CA GLU A 153 -4.54 -0.47 -13.02
C GLU A 153 -3.45 -0.15 -11.98
N ALA A 154 -3.11 -1.11 -11.11
CA ALA A 154 -2.00 -0.94 -10.17
C ALA A 154 -0.66 -0.70 -10.90
N VAL A 155 -0.36 -1.47 -11.95
CA VAL A 155 0.83 -1.30 -12.79
C VAL A 155 0.84 0.08 -13.49
N LYS A 156 -0.29 0.51 -14.06
CA LYS A 156 -0.39 1.84 -14.69
C LYS A 156 -0.11 2.96 -13.70
N VAL A 157 -0.64 2.87 -12.48
CA VAL A 157 -0.40 3.87 -11.44
C VAL A 157 1.06 3.85 -11.00
N ALA A 158 1.66 2.67 -10.81
CA ALA A 158 3.08 2.53 -10.50
C ALA A 158 3.97 3.18 -11.57
N HIS A 159 3.68 2.98 -12.86
CA HIS A 159 4.39 3.67 -13.94
C HIS A 159 4.20 5.18 -13.91
N ARG A 160 2.97 5.68 -13.69
CA ARG A 160 2.72 7.13 -13.55
C ARG A 160 3.49 7.75 -12.38
N ILE A 161 3.63 7.03 -11.26
CA ILE A 161 4.45 7.46 -10.13
C ILE A 161 5.91 7.60 -10.56
N LYS A 162 6.46 6.59 -11.25
CA LYS A 162 7.83 6.63 -11.75
C LYS A 162 8.06 7.79 -12.74
N ASP A 163 7.15 7.98 -13.68
CA ASP A 163 7.26 9.00 -14.72
C ASP A 163 7.20 10.43 -14.16
N GLN A 164 6.50 10.63 -13.04
CA GLN A 164 6.33 11.93 -12.37
C GLN A 164 7.28 12.11 -11.18
N MET A 165 8.15 11.14 -10.93
CA MET A 165 9.03 11.12 -9.77
C MET A 165 10.12 12.18 -9.90
N ILE A 166 10.18 13.06 -8.89
CA ILE A 166 11.28 14.00 -8.75
C ILE A 166 12.42 13.32 -7.99
N LEU A 167 13.62 13.36 -8.55
CA LEU A 167 14.85 12.96 -7.87
C LEU A 167 15.54 14.25 -7.39
N PRO A 168 15.60 14.54 -6.08
CA PRO A 168 16.28 15.72 -5.58
C PRO A 168 17.79 15.59 -5.81
N GLU A 169 18.44 16.71 -6.11
CA GLU A 169 19.91 16.78 -6.13
C GLU A 169 20.42 16.59 -4.70
N LEU A 170 21.02 15.42 -4.42
CA LEU A 170 21.78 15.20 -3.22
C LEU A 170 23.15 15.84 -3.44
N GLY A 171 23.41 16.95 -2.75
CA GLY A 171 24.65 17.73 -2.86
C GLY A 171 25.91 16.97 -2.45
#